data_AF-A0A0M9WTX5-F1
#
_entry.id   AF-A0A0M9WTX5-F1
#
_cell.length_a   1.000
_cell.length_b   1.000
_cell.length_c   1.000
_cell.angle_alpha   90.00
_cell.angle_beta   90.00
_cell.angle_gamma   90.00
#
_symmetry.space_group_name_H-M   'P 1'
#
loop_
_entity.id
_entity.type
_entity.pdbx_description
1 polymer ?
#
loop_
_entity_poly.entity_id
_entity_poly.type
_entity_poly.pdbx_seq_one_letter_code
_entity_poly.pdbx_strand_id
1 'polypeptide(L)'
;MSKITLNQFIYDKINELLNTYKEVEFHSANDVMLTKGGCSEQFTSKATDLNKIGQGISIHDVDNTERFPFKENGTKVLFNIKRPRKRKFELHTEYFIWDREG
;
A
#
# COMPACT_ATOMS: atom_id res chain seq x y z
N MET A 1 0.01 -6.08 -16.26
CA MET A 1 -0.17 -6.53 -14.86
C MET A 1 -1.66 -6.77 -14.64
N SER A 2 -2.03 -7.80 -13.87
CA SER A 2 -3.43 -8.14 -13.60
C SER A 2 -4.04 -7.16 -12.60
N LYS A 3 -5.22 -6.62 -12.92
CA LYS A 3 -5.98 -5.75 -12.02
C LYS A 3 -6.57 -6.58 -10.88
N ILE A 4 -6.40 -6.12 -9.65
CA ILE A 4 -6.91 -6.76 -8.45
C ILE A 4 -7.56 -5.73 -7.54
N THR A 5 -8.39 -6.17 -6.59
CA THR A 5 -8.91 -5.29 -5.54
C THR A 5 -7.85 -5.06 -4.47
N LEU A 6 -7.95 -3.96 -3.74
CA LEU A 6 -7.08 -3.68 -2.60
C LEU A 6 -7.16 -4.80 -1.55
N ASN A 7 -8.34 -5.37 -1.30
CA ASN A 7 -8.50 -6.52 -0.41
C ASN A 7 -7.70 -7.74 -0.89
N GLN A 8 -7.77 -8.07 -2.18
CA GLN A 8 -7.00 -9.18 -2.76
C GLN A 8 -5.50 -8.91 -2.65
N PHE A 9 -5.07 -7.68 -2.95
CA PHE A 9 -3.68 -7.27 -2.82
C PHE A 9 -3.15 -7.44 -1.38
N ILE A 10 -3.93 -7.01 -0.38
CA ILE A 10 -3.58 -7.18 1.04
C ILE A 10 -3.43 -8.66 1.38
N TYR A 11 -4.37 -9.49 0.95
CA TYR A 11 -4.32 -10.94 1.20
C TYR A 11 -3.09 -11.60 0.56
N ASP A 12 -2.82 -11.28 -0.71
CA ASP A 12 -1.66 -11.79 -1.45
C ASP A 12 -0.34 -11.37 -0.78
N LYS A 13 -0.25 -10.10 -0.36
CA LYS A 13 0.94 -9.59 0.33
C LYS A 13 1.16 -10.19 1.71
N ILE A 14 0.11 -10.49 2.47
CA ILE A 14 0.25 -11.23 3.73
C ILE A 14 0.89 -12.59 3.47
N ASN A 15 0.38 -13.34 2.49
CA ASN A 15 0.92 -14.65 2.14
C ASN A 15 2.37 -14.57 1.64
N GLU A 16 2.70 -13.57 0.83
CA GLU A 16 4.06 -13.32 0.35
C GLU A 16 5.02 -13.03 1.52
N LEU A 17 4.64 -12.11 2.42
CA LEU A 17 5.44 -11.69 3.56
C LEU A 17 5.64 -12.82 4.58
N LEU A 18 4.65 -13.69 4.78
CA LEU A 18 4.75 -14.85 5.66
C LEU A 18 5.80 -15.88 5.21
N ASN A 19 6.23 -15.85 3.94
CA ASN A 19 7.36 -16.68 3.49
C ASN A 19 8.71 -16.21 4.08
N THR A 20 8.78 -14.96 4.55
CA THR A 20 10.02 -14.33 5.06
C THR A 20 9.92 -13.99 6.55
N TYR A 21 8.76 -13.54 7.02
CA TYR A 21 8.51 -13.09 8.38
C TYR A 21 7.71 -14.14 9.16
N LYS A 22 7.94 -14.20 10.48
CA LYS A 22 7.29 -15.20 11.34
C LYS A 22 5.81 -14.89 11.56
N GLU A 23 5.49 -13.61 11.75
CA GLU A 23 4.13 -13.11 11.98
C GLU A 23 3.94 -11.86 11.12
N VAL A 24 2.78 -11.74 10.49
CA VAL A 24 2.39 -10.61 9.64
C VAL A 24 0.94 -10.27 9.95
N GLU A 25 0.67 -9.01 10.27
CA GLU A 25 -0.68 -8.51 10.56
C GLU A 25 -0.94 -7.25 9.73
N PHE A 26 -2.11 -7.17 9.10
CA PHE A 26 -2.54 -5.93 8.44
C PHE A 26 -2.73 -4.83 9.49
N HIS A 27 -2.15 -3.65 9.24
CA HIS A 27 -2.24 -2.50 10.14
C HIS A 27 -3.25 -1.47 9.64
N SER A 28 -3.04 -0.92 8.43
CA SER A 28 -3.91 0.11 7.86
C SER A 28 -3.75 0.24 6.36
N ALA A 29 -4.74 0.84 5.71
CA ALA A 29 -4.70 1.23 4.30
C ALA A 29 -5.25 2.66 4.18
N ASN A 30 -4.41 3.59 3.74
CA ASN A 30 -4.76 5.02 3.66
C ASN A 30 -4.60 5.55 2.25
N ASP A 31 -5.52 6.41 1.84
CA ASP A 31 -5.48 7.13 0.57
C ASP A 31 -4.28 8.09 0.57
N VAL A 32 -3.47 8.02 -0.49
CA VAL A 32 -2.26 8.82 -0.62
C VAL A 32 -2.07 9.29 -2.06
N MET A 33 -1.29 10.36 -2.21
CA MET A 33 -0.72 10.75 -3.49
C MET A 33 0.66 10.11 -3.62
N LEU A 34 0.74 9.05 -4.41
CA LEU A 34 1.98 8.44 -4.84
C LEU A 34 2.62 9.31 -5.92
N THR A 35 3.90 9.59 -5.74
CA THR A 35 4.77 10.28 -6.70
C THR A 35 6.04 9.48 -6.88
N LYS A 36 6.80 9.75 -7.94
CA LYS A 36 8.09 9.08 -8.16
C LYS A 36 9.00 9.19 -6.94
N GLY A 37 9.27 8.07 -6.29
CA GLY A 37 10.16 7.97 -5.12
C GLY A 37 9.60 8.54 -3.81
N GLY A 38 8.30 8.85 -3.72
CA GLY A 38 7.72 9.32 -2.47
C GLY A 38 6.20 9.29 -2.44
N CYS A 39 5.63 9.23 -1.24
CA CYS A 39 4.20 9.37 -1.01
C CYS A 39 3.91 10.65 -0.21
N SER A 40 2.78 11.29 -0.49
CA SER A 40 2.23 12.38 0.31
C SER A 40 0.86 11.98 0.82
N GLU A 41 0.60 12.25 2.09
CA GLU A 41 -0.64 11.86 2.77
C GLU A 41 -1.35 13.12 3.24
N GLN A 42 -2.66 13.20 3.03
CA GLN A 42 -3.49 14.13 3.79
C GLN A 42 -3.97 13.39 5.03
N PHE A 43 -3.90 14.05 6.20
CA PHE A 43 -4.46 13.51 7.43
C PHE A 43 -5.98 13.48 7.34
N THR A 44 -6.50 12.41 6.75
CA THR A 44 -7.93 12.12 6.69
C THR A 44 -8.21 10.93 7.61
N SER A 45 -9.37 10.94 8.27
CA SER A 45 -9.79 9.86 9.17
C SER A 45 -10.37 8.64 8.42
N LYS A 46 -10.33 8.64 7.09
CA LYS A 46 -10.97 7.63 6.25
C LYS A 46 -9.94 6.64 5.72
N ALA A 47 -10.13 5.36 6.03
CA ALA A 47 -9.39 4.29 5.40
C ALA A 47 -9.80 4.16 3.92
N THR A 48 -8.89 3.66 3.07
CA THR A 48 -9.22 3.36 1.67
C THR A 48 -10.33 2.30 1.59
N ASP A 49 -11.24 2.45 0.63
CA ASP A 49 -12.17 1.38 0.26
C ASP A 49 -11.42 0.12 -0.22
N LEU A 50 -11.62 -0.99 0.49
CA LEU A 50 -10.99 -2.28 0.20
C LEU A 50 -11.38 -2.86 -1.18
N ASN A 51 -12.46 -2.36 -1.80
CA ASN A 51 -12.88 -2.77 -3.14
C ASN A 51 -12.21 -1.94 -4.25
N LYS A 52 -11.37 -0.95 -3.92
CA LYS A 52 -10.63 -0.18 -4.93
C LYS A 52 -9.84 -1.10 -5.84
N ILE A 53 -9.99 -0.89 -7.14
CA ILE A 53 -9.29 -1.65 -8.18
C ILE A 53 -7.99 -0.95 -8.51
N GLY A 54 -6.93 -1.74 -8.70
CA GLY A 54 -5.61 -1.22 -8.99
C GLY A 54 -4.58 -2.34 -9.06
N GLN A 55 -3.34 -2.00 -8.72
CA GLN A 55 -2.23 -2.94 -8.71
C GLN A 55 -1.17 -2.55 -7.67
N GLY A 56 -0.46 -3.54 -7.14
CA GLY A 56 0.74 -3.31 -6.34
C GLY A 56 1.87 -2.72 -7.19
N ILE A 57 2.61 -1.77 -6.63
CA ILE A 57 3.70 -1.09 -7.33
C ILE A 57 4.86 -0.77 -6.39
N SER A 58 6.08 -0.74 -6.94
CA SER A 58 7.20 -0.10 -6.26
C SER A 58 7.05 1.42 -6.32
N ILE A 59 7.35 2.13 -5.23
CA ILE A 59 7.29 3.60 -5.22
C ILE A 59 8.23 4.24 -6.27
N HIS A 60 9.24 3.52 -6.72
CA HIS A 60 10.18 3.96 -7.74
C HIS A 60 9.63 3.86 -9.17
N ASP A 61 8.61 3.03 -9.37
CA ASP A 61 7.96 2.81 -10.67
C ASP A 61 6.77 3.74 -10.90
N VAL A 62 6.46 4.59 -9.92
CA VAL A 62 5.39 5.58 -10.04
C VAL A 62 5.82 6.68 -11.02
N ASP A 63 4.93 6.97 -11.97
CA ASP A 63 5.13 8.06 -12.92
C ASP A 63 5.29 9.41 -12.22
N ASN A 64 6.00 10.32 -12.87
CA ASN A 64 6.20 11.66 -12.33
C ASN A 64 4.85 12.40 -12.32
N THR A 65 4.23 12.49 -11.16
CA THR A 65 2.92 13.11 -10.96
C THR A 65 3.11 14.52 -10.41
N GLU A 66 2.41 15.50 -10.96
CA GLU A 66 2.38 16.85 -10.40
C GLU A 66 1.78 16.79 -8.99
N ARG A 67 2.47 17.42 -8.03
CA ARG A 67 2.05 17.40 -6.62
C ARG A 67 0.88 18.33 -6.32
N PHE A 68 0.54 19.21 -7.25
CA PHE A 68 -0.47 20.24 -7.07
C PHE A 68 -1.41 20.30 -8.29
N PRO A 69 -2.74 20.28 -8.11
CA PRO A 69 -3.44 20.08 -6.83
C PRO A 69 -3.20 18.66 -6.28
N PHE A 70 -3.20 18.51 -4.95
CA PHE A 70 -3.09 17.20 -4.32
C PHE A 70 -4.31 16.37 -4.71
N LYS A 71 -4.07 15.19 -5.30
CA LYS A 71 -5.11 14.24 -5.64
C LYS A 71 -4.60 12.84 -5.37
N GLU A 72 -5.30 12.12 -4.51
CA GLU A 72 -4.98 10.74 -4.20
C GLU A 72 -5.11 9.89 -5.47
N ASN A 73 -4.08 9.07 -5.70
CA ASN A 73 -3.99 8.19 -6.86
C ASN A 73 -3.63 6.76 -6.46
N GLY A 74 -3.53 6.49 -5.15
CA GLY A 74 -3.15 5.20 -4.64
C GLY A 74 -3.35 5.10 -3.14
N THR A 75 -2.91 3.97 -2.61
CA THR A 75 -3.02 3.59 -1.22
C THR A 75 -1.66 3.22 -0.68
N LYS A 76 -1.35 3.71 0.51
CA LYS A 76 -0.26 3.20 1.33
C LYS A 76 -0.82 2.12 2.25
N VAL A 77 -0.30 0.91 2.11
CA VAL A 77 -0.70 -0.25 2.90
C VAL A 77 0.39 -0.54 3.92
N LEU A 78 0.02 -0.56 5.20
CA LEU A 78 0.91 -0.83 6.31
C LEU A 78 0.65 -2.22 6.88
N PHE A 79 1.72 -2.94 7.16
CA PHE A 79 1.71 -4.23 7.84
C PHE A 79 2.60 -4.17 9.08
N ASN A 80 2.14 -4.76 10.16
CA ASN A 80 2.99 -5.11 11.30
C ASN A 80 3.66 -6.45 10.99
N ILE A 81 4.98 -6.44 10.83
CA ILE A 81 5.77 -7.65 10.56
C ILE A 81 6.66 -8.00 11.75
N LYS A 82 6.90 -9.29 11.95
CA LYS A 82 7.82 -9.77 12.97
C LYS A 82 8.89 -10.66 12.36
N ARG A 83 10.13 -10.18 12.36
CA ARG A 83 11.27 -10.94 11.87
C ARG A 83 11.53 -12.18 12.74
N PRO A 84 12.06 -13.28 12.16
CA PRO A 84 12.57 -14.39 12.93
C PRO A 84 13.53 -13.90 14.03
N ARG A 85 13.38 -14.42 15.25
CA ARG A 85 14.20 -14.08 16.43
C ARG A 85 14.03 -12.66 17.01
N LYS A 86 13.17 -11.81 16.43
CA LYS A 86 12.80 -10.51 17.02
C LYS A 86 11.55 -10.64 17.90
N ARG A 87 11.52 -9.87 18.99
CA ARG A 87 10.37 -9.83 19.91
C ARG A 87 9.32 -8.78 19.52
N LYS A 88 9.74 -7.67 18.91
CA LYS A 88 8.88 -6.54 18.55
C LYS A 88 8.47 -6.60 17.08
N PHE A 89 7.29 -6.05 16.79
CA PHE A 89 6.84 -5.79 15.43
C PHE A 89 7.55 -4.56 14.86
N GLU A 90 7.70 -4.55 13.54
CA GLU A 90 8.20 -3.45 12.72
C GLU A 90 7.11 -3.12 11.69
N LEU A 91 7.03 -1.85 11.26
CA LEU A 91 6.13 -1.45 10.18
C LEU A 91 6.79 -1.76 8.83
N HIS A 92 6.06 -2.49 8.00
CA HIS A 92 6.38 -2.72 6.59
C HIS A 92 5.37 -1.96 5.73
N THR A 93 5.86 -1.29 4.69
CA THR A 93 5.04 -0.44 3.81
C THR A 93 5.01 -1.02 2.41
N GLU A 94 3.81 -1.16 1.87
CA GLU A 94 3.55 -1.51 0.47
C GLU A 94 2.70 -0.40 -0.17
N TYR A 95 2.74 -0.32 -1.50
CA TYR A 95 2.01 0.70 -2.25
C TYR A 95 1.11 0.05 -3.30
N PHE A 96 -0.09 0.61 -3.43
CA PHE A 96 -1.10 0.16 -4.37
C PHE A 96 -1.58 1.35 -5.18
N ILE A 97 -1.37 1.36 -6.49
CA ILE A 97 -1.82 2.44 -7.36
C ILE A 97 -3.23 2.13 -7.88
N TRP A 98 -4.13 3.10 -7.80
CA TRP A 98 -5.50 2.93 -8.26
C TRP A 98 -5.57 2.98 -9.77
N ASP A 99 -6.47 2.17 -10.31
CA ASP A 99 -6.85 2.34 -11.71
C ASP A 99 -7.62 3.66 -11.84
N ARG A 100 -7.31 4.44 -12.89
CA ARG A 100 -8.10 5.61 -13.19
C ARG A 100 -9.39 5.10 -13.80
N GLU A 101 -10.49 5.17 -13.06
CA GLU A 101 -11.82 5.06 -13.66
C GLU A 101 -11.88 6.10 -14.80
N GLY A 102 -12.01 5.60 -16.03
CA GLY A 102 -12.19 6.41 -17.23
C GLY A 102 -13.60 6.94 -17.31
#